data_AF-A0A968GME7-F1
#
_entry.id   AF-A0A968GME7-F1
#
_cell.length_a   1.000
_cell.length_b   1.000
_cell.length_c   1.000
_cell.angle_alpha   90.00
_cell.angle_beta   90.00
_cell.angle_gamma   90.00
#
_symmetry.space_group_name_H-M   'P 1'
#
loop_
_entity.id
_entity.type
_entity.pdbx_description
1 polymer ?
#
loop_
_entity_poly.entity_id
_entity_poly.type
_entity_poly.pdbx_seq_one_letter_code
_entity_poly.pdbx_strand_id
1 'polypeptide(L)'
;MSETYQSKRERRQRLFESLPNELREHVSQRNVEAVAALPAEAQARLTEAIQAGLKRLPRAIEQLKIDPQTPIPDLLNPSSPVASPVHGSESSQHIRNELADLIQLSFPDMNRLSAEALTEADVLDVARQTLQTHHQVFRSRHLRTDFVMVILYGLMRGSLEQLEEIIRETPALRQAITQSPLPWKPNERRKQNA
;
A
#
# COMPACT_ATOMS: atom_id res chain seq x y z
N MET A 1 -29.39 1.91 -24.44
CA MET A 1 -28.79 2.44 -25.68
C MET A 1 -27.29 2.56 -25.45
N SER A 2 -26.49 1.72 -26.10
CA SER A 2 -25.03 1.73 -25.98
C SER A 2 -24.45 2.91 -26.78
N GLU A 3 -23.73 3.79 -26.09
CA GLU A 3 -23.03 4.94 -26.67
C GLU A 3 -22.08 4.45 -27.79
N THR A 4 -22.23 4.99 -29.01
CA THR A 4 -21.42 4.58 -30.16
C THR A 4 -19.97 5.05 -30.00
N TYR A 5 -19.04 4.36 -30.66
CA TYR A 5 -17.62 4.70 -30.63
C TYR A 5 -17.36 6.16 -31.08
N GLN A 6 -18.12 6.64 -32.08
CA GLN A 6 -18.05 8.01 -32.56
C GLN A 6 -18.48 9.03 -31.49
N SER A 7 -19.62 8.81 -30.82
CA SER A 7 -20.08 9.68 -29.74
C SER A 7 -19.08 9.77 -28.57
N LYS A 8 -18.44 8.66 -28.20
CA LYS A 8 -17.38 8.65 -27.18
C LYS A 8 -16.13 9.44 -27.61
N ARG A 9 -15.79 9.41 -28.90
CA ARG A 9 -14.64 10.15 -29.43
C ARG A 9 -14.91 11.65 -29.44
N GLU A 10 -16.09 12.07 -29.91
CA GLU A 10 -16.50 13.48 -29.88
C GLU A 10 -16.58 14.02 -28.46
N ARG A 11 -17.12 13.25 -27.50
CA ARG A 11 -17.16 13.63 -26.09
C ARG A 11 -15.77 13.86 -25.52
N ARG A 12 -14.83 12.95 -25.77
CA ARG A 12 -13.43 13.09 -25.32
C ARG A 12 -12.75 14.30 -25.96
N GLN A 13 -13.02 14.56 -27.23
CA GLN A 13 -12.49 15.73 -27.93
C GLN A 13 -12.99 17.04 -27.29
N ARG A 14 -14.29 17.15 -27.01
CA ARG A 14 -14.86 18.33 -26.32
C ARG A 14 -14.28 18.51 -24.92
N LEU A 15 -14.08 17.42 -24.18
CA LEU A 15 -13.46 17.47 -22.85
C LEU A 15 -12.01 17.93 -22.94
N PHE A 16 -11.24 17.43 -23.92
CA PHE A 16 -9.87 17.88 -24.15
C PHE A 16 -9.80 19.38 -24.49
N GLU A 17 -10.71 19.87 -25.33
CA GLU A 17 -10.83 21.27 -25.70
C GLU A 17 -11.35 22.18 -24.57
N SER A 18 -11.92 21.60 -23.51
CA SER A 18 -12.34 22.34 -22.31
C SER A 18 -11.24 22.44 -21.24
N LEU A 19 -10.16 21.65 -21.34
CA LEU A 19 -9.07 21.68 -20.37
C LEU A 19 -8.21 22.95 -20.54
N PRO A 20 -7.58 23.44 -19.46
CA PRO A 20 -6.54 24.47 -19.54
C PRO A 20 -5.42 24.09 -20.52
N ASN A 21 -4.92 25.05 -21.28
CA ASN A 21 -3.89 24.82 -22.31
C ASN A 21 -2.63 24.13 -21.74
N GLU A 22 -2.26 24.48 -20.52
CA GLU A 22 -1.10 23.94 -19.81
C GLU A 22 -1.21 22.43 -19.55
N LEU A 23 -2.44 21.91 -19.39
CA LEU A 23 -2.70 20.48 -19.21
C LEU A 23 -2.78 19.74 -20.55
N ARG A 24 -3.19 20.39 -21.64
CA ARG A 24 -3.37 19.75 -22.94
C ARG A 24 -2.08 19.14 -23.50
N GLU A 25 -0.94 19.77 -23.24
CA GLU A 25 0.37 19.29 -23.70
C GLU A 25 0.88 18.08 -22.91
N HIS A 26 0.41 17.91 -21.67
CA HIS A 26 0.95 16.93 -20.72
C HIS A 26 0.00 15.76 -20.43
N VAL A 27 -1.28 15.88 -20.82
CA VAL A 27 -2.31 14.86 -20.56
C VAL A 27 -2.53 14.00 -21.82
N SER A 28 -2.18 12.73 -21.73
CA SER A 28 -2.53 11.73 -22.75
C SER A 28 -4.05 11.59 -22.91
N GLN A 29 -4.53 11.32 -24.13
CA GLN A 29 -5.96 11.10 -24.47
C GLN A 29 -6.68 10.11 -23.54
N ARG A 30 -5.95 9.11 -22.98
CA ARG A 30 -6.49 8.12 -22.05
C ARG A 30 -6.92 8.73 -20.70
N ASN A 31 -6.30 9.83 -20.29
CA ASN A 31 -6.50 10.45 -18.99
C ASN A 31 -7.39 11.69 -19.05
N VAL A 32 -7.78 12.15 -20.24
CA VAL A 32 -8.58 13.38 -20.45
C VAL A 32 -9.89 13.35 -19.67
N GLU A 33 -10.62 12.23 -19.71
CA GLU A 33 -11.87 12.09 -18.96
C GLU A 33 -11.63 12.16 -17.45
N ALA A 34 -10.51 11.58 -16.99
CA ALA A 34 -10.17 11.55 -15.57
C ALA A 34 -9.72 12.92 -15.04
N VAL A 35 -9.02 13.71 -15.87
CA VAL A 35 -8.62 15.10 -15.56
C VAL A 35 -9.81 16.04 -15.63
N ALA A 36 -10.65 15.92 -16.67
CA ALA A 36 -11.82 16.77 -16.82
C ALA A 36 -12.88 16.52 -15.74
N ALA A 37 -12.87 15.34 -15.11
CA ALA A 37 -13.70 15.03 -13.95
C ALA A 37 -13.19 15.65 -12.63
N LEU A 38 -11.98 16.22 -12.60
CA LEU A 38 -11.44 16.89 -11.42
C LEU A 38 -12.06 18.30 -11.26
N PRO A 39 -12.27 18.78 -10.02
CA PRO A 39 -12.58 20.18 -9.75
C PRO A 39 -11.55 21.15 -10.33
N ALA A 40 -11.94 22.39 -10.61
CA ALA A 40 -11.04 23.40 -11.18
C ALA A 40 -9.77 23.64 -10.32
N GLU A 41 -9.91 23.61 -8.98
CA GLU A 41 -8.80 23.72 -8.04
C GLU A 41 -7.80 22.55 -8.19
N ALA A 42 -8.31 21.32 -8.29
CA ALA A 42 -7.49 20.14 -8.50
C ALA A 42 -6.81 20.16 -9.88
N GLN A 43 -7.46 20.69 -10.91
CA GLN A 43 -6.83 20.87 -12.23
C GLN A 43 -5.66 21.87 -12.15
N ALA A 44 -5.83 22.99 -11.44
CA ALA A 44 -4.75 23.95 -11.22
C ALA A 44 -3.56 23.32 -10.46
N ARG A 45 -3.83 22.56 -9.39
CA ARG A 45 -2.80 21.82 -8.65
C ARG A 45 -2.08 20.78 -9.50
N LEU A 46 -2.80 20.09 -10.37
CA LEU A 46 -2.20 19.14 -11.31
C LEU A 46 -1.26 19.85 -12.28
N THR A 47 -1.63 21.03 -12.77
CA THR A 47 -0.78 21.85 -13.62
C THR A 47 0.52 22.24 -12.91
N GLU A 48 0.40 22.76 -11.68
CA GLU A 48 1.57 23.15 -10.87
C GLU A 48 2.50 21.96 -10.62
N ALA A 49 1.94 20.78 -10.32
CA ALA A 49 2.72 19.55 -10.14
C ALA A 49 3.42 19.11 -11.43
N ILE A 50 2.76 19.22 -12.58
CA ILE A 50 3.36 18.91 -13.89
C ILE A 50 4.55 19.85 -14.17
N GLN A 51 4.37 21.15 -13.95
CA GLN A 51 5.44 22.14 -14.10
C GLN A 51 6.62 21.87 -13.14
N ALA A 52 6.32 21.37 -11.95
CA ALA A 52 7.33 20.99 -10.96
C ALA A 52 7.95 19.59 -11.18
N GLY A 53 7.63 18.91 -12.29
CA GLY A 53 8.29 17.67 -12.71
C GLY A 53 7.56 16.37 -12.35
N LEU A 54 6.23 16.38 -12.25
CA LEU A 54 5.42 15.19 -11.95
C LEU A 54 5.69 14.05 -12.95
N LYS A 55 6.17 12.91 -12.42
CA LYS A 55 6.49 11.72 -13.24
C LYS A 55 5.29 10.79 -13.48
N ARG A 56 4.25 10.82 -12.64
CA ARG A 56 3.15 9.82 -12.62
C ARG A 56 1.76 10.46 -12.57
N LEU A 57 1.24 10.81 -13.75
CA LEU A 57 -0.03 11.51 -13.92
C LEU A 57 -1.28 10.74 -13.40
N PRO A 58 -1.46 9.42 -13.64
CA PRO A 58 -2.65 8.71 -13.17
C PRO A 58 -2.81 8.71 -11.65
N ARG A 59 -1.70 8.61 -10.91
CA ARG A 59 -1.71 8.58 -9.43
C ARG A 59 -2.03 9.95 -8.84
N ALA A 60 -1.48 11.02 -9.41
CA ALA A 60 -1.79 12.38 -8.98
C ALA A 60 -3.29 12.68 -9.18
N ILE A 61 -3.90 12.21 -10.27
CA ILE A 61 -5.35 12.32 -10.46
C ILE A 61 -6.12 11.58 -9.37
N GLU A 62 -5.70 10.37 -8.99
CA GLU A 62 -6.36 9.62 -7.91
C GLU A 62 -6.24 10.35 -6.56
N GLN A 63 -5.08 10.93 -6.24
CA GLN A 63 -4.90 11.72 -5.03
C GLN A 63 -5.77 12.99 -5.03
N LEU A 64 -5.78 13.73 -6.14
CA LEU A 64 -6.57 14.95 -6.29
C LEU A 64 -8.09 14.70 -6.36
N LYS A 65 -8.52 13.49 -6.71
CA LYS A 65 -9.92 13.06 -6.57
C LYS A 65 -10.34 12.88 -5.13
N ILE A 66 -9.40 12.50 -4.25
CA ILE A 66 -9.64 12.29 -2.82
C ILE A 66 -9.54 13.63 -2.10
N ASP A 67 -8.47 14.38 -2.34
CA ASP A 67 -8.22 15.70 -1.77
C ASP A 67 -7.73 16.68 -2.85
N PRO A 68 -8.62 17.56 -3.35
CA PRO A 68 -8.28 18.60 -4.33
C PRO A 68 -7.17 19.55 -3.90
N GLN A 69 -6.86 19.62 -2.61
CA GLN A 69 -5.86 20.52 -2.02
C GLN A 69 -4.55 19.81 -1.65
N THR A 70 -4.34 18.57 -2.13
CA THR A 70 -3.08 17.83 -1.92
C THR A 70 -1.88 18.71 -2.32
N PRO A 71 -0.90 18.92 -1.43
CA PRO A 71 0.20 19.83 -1.69
C PRO A 71 1.16 19.25 -2.75
N ILE A 72 1.77 20.12 -3.55
CA ILE A 72 2.65 19.74 -4.68
C ILE A 72 3.77 18.76 -4.28
N PRO A 73 4.48 18.92 -3.14
CA PRO A 73 5.52 17.99 -2.74
C PRO A 73 5.01 16.55 -2.59
N ASP A 74 3.77 16.37 -2.12
CA ASP A 74 3.15 15.05 -1.92
C ASP A 74 2.71 14.42 -3.25
N LEU A 75 2.42 15.24 -4.26
CA LEU A 75 2.16 14.81 -5.64
C LEU A 75 3.45 14.41 -6.36
N LEU A 76 4.55 15.14 -6.12
CA LEU A 76 5.86 14.91 -6.78
C LEU A 76 6.63 13.75 -6.16
N ASN A 77 6.71 13.74 -4.83
CA ASN A 77 7.42 12.76 -4.03
C ASN A 77 6.39 12.08 -3.15
N PRO A 78 5.83 10.94 -3.59
CA PRO A 78 5.00 10.15 -2.69
C PRO A 78 5.92 9.54 -1.63
N SER A 79 6.15 10.29 -0.55
CA SER A 79 6.35 9.69 0.75
C SER A 79 5.21 8.68 0.94
N SER A 80 5.56 7.49 1.43
CA SER A 80 4.66 6.38 1.74
C SER A 80 3.23 6.82 2.13
N PRO A 81 2.21 6.06 1.69
CA PRO A 81 0.83 6.52 1.55
C PRO A 81 0.34 7.36 2.73
N VAL A 82 0.09 8.65 2.48
CA VAL A 82 -0.57 9.53 3.44
C VAL A 82 -2.04 9.11 3.53
N ALA A 83 -2.30 8.44 4.65
CA ALA A 83 -3.46 8.63 5.52
C ALA A 83 -4.70 9.25 4.88
N SER A 84 -5.74 8.44 4.73
CA SER A 84 -7.10 8.95 4.85
C SER A 84 -7.24 9.70 6.18
N PRO A 85 -7.68 10.97 6.19
CA PRO A 85 -8.01 11.64 7.44
C PRO A 85 -9.28 10.98 8.00
N VAL A 86 -9.33 10.84 9.33
CA VAL A 86 -10.46 10.39 10.18
C VAL A 86 -10.39 8.97 10.78
N HIS A 87 -9.51 8.05 10.34
CA HIS A 87 -9.30 6.74 11.03
C HIS A 87 -7.86 6.44 11.50
N GLY A 88 -6.95 7.42 11.40
CA GLY A 88 -5.52 7.23 11.64
C GLY A 88 -5.16 6.80 13.06
N SER A 89 -5.91 7.23 14.08
CA SER A 89 -5.59 6.90 15.47
C SER A 89 -5.98 5.47 15.82
N GLU A 90 -7.19 5.03 15.47
CA GLU A 90 -7.66 3.68 15.82
C GLU A 90 -6.94 2.59 15.04
N SER A 91 -6.70 2.78 13.73
CA SER A 91 -5.97 1.79 12.94
C SER A 91 -4.51 1.70 13.35
N SER A 92 -3.88 2.80 13.77
CA SER A 92 -2.51 2.78 14.27
C SER A 92 -2.42 2.18 15.66
N GLN A 93 -3.39 2.48 16.55
CA GLN A 93 -3.49 1.88 17.87
C GLN A 93 -3.73 0.37 17.79
N HIS A 94 -4.61 -0.08 16.88
CA HIS A 94 -4.86 -1.50 16.64
C HIS A 94 -3.59 -2.23 16.21
N ILE A 95 -2.83 -1.66 15.26
CA ILE A 95 -1.57 -2.24 14.79
C ILE A 95 -0.54 -2.31 15.92
N ARG A 96 -0.43 -1.27 16.76
CA ARG A 96 0.47 -1.28 17.92
C ARG A 96 0.04 -2.33 18.94
N ASN A 97 -1.25 -2.43 19.25
CA ASN A 97 -1.76 -3.42 20.20
C ASN A 97 -1.50 -4.85 19.72
N GLU A 98 -1.78 -5.13 18.45
CA GLU A 98 -1.54 -6.43 17.83
C GLU A 98 -0.05 -6.77 17.76
N LEU A 99 0.81 -5.79 17.44
CA LEU A 99 2.26 -5.99 17.48
C LEU A 99 2.75 -6.25 18.91
N ALA A 100 2.22 -5.55 19.91
CA ALA A 100 2.52 -5.82 21.31
C ALA A 100 2.07 -7.22 21.74
N ASP A 101 0.89 -7.68 21.29
CA ASP A 101 0.40 -9.03 21.52
C ASP A 101 1.34 -10.08 20.89
N LEU A 102 1.81 -9.85 19.67
CA LEU A 102 2.77 -10.73 18.98
C LEU A 102 4.14 -10.77 19.68
N ILE A 103 4.59 -9.64 20.23
CA ILE A 103 5.82 -9.56 21.04
C ILE A 103 5.64 -10.39 22.31
N GLN A 104 4.55 -10.21 23.05
CA GLN A 104 4.29 -10.98 24.28
C GLN A 104 4.09 -12.47 24.00
N LEU A 105 3.46 -12.81 22.88
CA LEU A 105 3.35 -14.19 22.43
C LEU A 105 4.74 -14.77 22.17
N SER A 106 5.64 -14.00 21.55
CA SER A 106 7.01 -14.46 21.23
C SER A 106 7.96 -14.46 22.43
N PHE A 107 7.72 -13.60 23.42
CA PHE A 107 8.52 -13.40 24.62
C PHE A 107 7.61 -13.34 25.87
N PRO A 108 7.15 -14.49 26.38
CA PRO A 108 6.12 -14.56 27.42
C PRO A 108 6.52 -13.93 28.76
N ASP A 109 7.82 -13.85 29.06
CA ASP A 109 8.34 -13.19 30.27
C ASP A 109 8.29 -11.64 30.18
N MET A 110 7.99 -11.08 29.01
CA MET A 110 7.95 -9.63 28.79
C MET A 110 6.62 -9.03 29.27
N ASN A 111 6.72 -8.04 30.15
CA ASN A 111 5.55 -7.30 30.61
C ASN A 111 4.94 -6.42 29.48
N ARG A 112 3.66 -6.05 29.65
CA ARG A 112 2.91 -5.31 28.63
C ARG A 112 3.51 -3.95 28.29
N LEU A 113 3.95 -3.21 29.31
CA LEU A 113 4.53 -1.88 29.14
C LEU A 113 5.80 -1.92 28.28
N SER A 114 6.65 -2.92 28.49
CA SER A 114 7.85 -3.13 27.69
C SER A 114 7.51 -3.55 26.26
N ALA A 115 6.52 -4.42 26.07
CA ALA A 115 6.07 -4.82 24.73
C ALA A 115 5.51 -3.63 23.94
N GLU A 116 4.69 -2.79 24.56
CA GLU A 116 4.14 -1.57 23.95
C GLU A 116 5.24 -0.57 23.58
N ALA A 117 6.20 -0.34 24.47
CA ALA A 117 7.34 0.53 24.19
C ALA A 117 8.17 0.03 22.99
N LEU A 118 8.35 -1.28 22.84
CA LEU A 118 9.05 -1.85 21.71
C LEU A 118 8.32 -1.62 20.38
N THR A 119 6.99 -1.51 20.36
CA THR A 119 6.23 -1.25 19.12
C THR A 119 6.53 0.11 18.49
N GLU A 120 7.11 1.03 19.26
CA GLU A 120 7.56 2.34 18.79
C GLU A 120 9.06 2.38 18.46
N ALA A 121 9.82 1.34 18.83
CA ALA A 121 11.24 1.28 18.58
C ALA A 121 11.56 1.04 17.08
N ASP A 122 12.62 1.69 16.59
CA ASP A 122 13.05 1.61 15.19
C ASP A 122 13.33 0.17 14.73
N VAL A 123 13.83 -0.68 15.64
CA VAL A 123 14.11 -2.09 15.37
C VAL A 123 12.88 -2.91 14.98
N LEU A 124 11.68 -2.45 15.34
CA LEU A 124 10.41 -3.10 14.97
C LEU A 124 9.68 -2.38 13.83
N ASP A 125 10.27 -1.37 13.22
CA ASP A 125 9.62 -0.63 12.13
C ASP A 125 9.29 -1.54 10.94
N VAL A 126 10.19 -2.47 10.60
CA VAL A 126 9.95 -3.48 9.56
C VAL A 126 8.75 -4.36 9.92
N ALA A 127 8.67 -4.86 11.16
CA ALA A 127 7.56 -5.70 11.60
C ALA A 127 6.23 -4.94 11.57
N ARG A 128 6.24 -3.68 12.01
CA ARG A 128 5.07 -2.79 11.98
C ARG A 128 4.60 -2.53 10.55
N GLN A 129 5.50 -2.20 9.64
CA GLN A 129 5.17 -1.97 8.23
C GLN A 129 4.65 -3.24 7.55
N THR A 130 5.24 -4.40 7.85
CA THR A 130 4.76 -5.70 7.37
C THR A 130 3.34 -5.98 7.88
N LEU A 131 3.07 -5.76 9.17
CA LEU A 131 1.74 -5.96 9.75
C LEU A 131 0.70 -5.02 9.13
N GLN A 132 1.04 -3.75 8.93
CA GLN A 132 0.16 -2.79 8.24
C GLN A 132 -0.15 -3.23 6.80
N THR A 133 0.88 -3.64 6.06
CA THR A 133 0.73 -4.09 4.67
C THR A 133 -0.10 -5.36 4.61
N HIS A 134 0.12 -6.29 5.55
CA HIS A 134 -0.69 -7.50 5.70
C HIS A 134 -2.17 -7.13 5.89
N HIS A 135 -2.50 -6.24 6.81
CA HIS A 135 -3.88 -5.78 7.00
C HIS A 135 -4.49 -5.17 5.74
N GLN A 136 -3.72 -4.35 5.01
CA GLN A 136 -4.18 -3.75 3.75
C GLN A 136 -4.49 -4.81 2.68
N VAL A 137 -3.64 -5.83 2.54
CA VAL A 137 -3.86 -6.94 1.60
C VAL A 137 -5.17 -7.65 1.90
N PHE A 138 -5.44 -7.98 3.16
CA PHE A 138 -6.63 -8.73 3.55
C PHE A 138 -7.93 -7.91 3.58
N ARG A 139 -7.82 -6.58 3.65
CA ARG A 139 -8.96 -5.66 3.46
C ARG A 139 -9.28 -5.40 1.97
N SER A 140 -8.39 -5.77 1.05
CA SER A 140 -8.57 -5.50 -0.37
C SER A 140 -9.73 -6.32 -0.95
N ARG A 141 -10.67 -5.62 -1.61
CA ARG A 141 -11.74 -6.26 -2.40
C ARG A 141 -11.24 -7.15 -3.54
N HIS A 142 -9.98 -6.98 -3.95
CA HIS A 142 -9.34 -7.72 -5.02
C HIS A 142 -8.81 -9.09 -4.59
N LEU A 143 -8.75 -9.38 -3.29
CA LEU A 143 -8.26 -10.67 -2.77
C LEU A 143 -9.14 -11.85 -3.23
N ARG A 144 -10.41 -11.60 -3.55
CA ARG A 144 -11.35 -12.62 -4.06
C ARG A 144 -11.11 -12.98 -5.54
N THR A 145 -10.24 -12.27 -6.23
CA THR A 145 -9.92 -12.56 -7.63
C THR A 145 -8.90 -13.70 -7.69
N ASP A 146 -9.21 -14.76 -8.45
CA ASP A 146 -8.39 -15.97 -8.53
C ASP A 146 -6.92 -15.69 -8.84
N PHE A 147 -6.64 -14.85 -9.83
CA PHE A 147 -5.25 -14.50 -10.20
C PHE A 147 -4.52 -13.79 -9.05
N VAL A 148 -5.21 -12.89 -8.34
CA VAL A 148 -4.64 -12.13 -7.21
C VAL A 148 -4.34 -13.08 -6.05
N MET A 149 -5.27 -13.97 -5.72
CA MET A 149 -5.10 -14.96 -4.66
C MET A 149 -3.92 -15.90 -4.94
N VAL A 150 -3.81 -16.43 -6.16
CA VAL A 150 -2.72 -17.33 -6.54
C VAL A 150 -1.35 -16.64 -6.45
N ILE A 151 -1.24 -15.40 -6.95
CA ILE A 151 0.01 -14.64 -6.88
C ILE A 151 0.37 -14.32 -5.41
N LEU A 152 -0.59 -13.84 -4.62
CA LEU A 152 -0.35 -13.54 -3.20
C LEU A 152 0.03 -14.79 -2.41
N TYR A 153 -0.63 -15.92 -2.67
CA TYR A 153 -0.28 -17.19 -2.05
C TYR A 153 1.16 -17.60 -2.37
N GLY A 154 1.56 -17.53 -3.65
CA GLY A 154 2.93 -17.82 -4.08
C GLY A 154 3.95 -16.89 -3.41
N LEU A 155 3.65 -15.59 -3.32
CA LEU A 155 4.49 -14.61 -2.65
C LEU A 155 4.66 -14.92 -1.15
N MET A 156 3.55 -15.12 -0.43
CA MET A 156 3.57 -15.41 1.01
C MET A 156 4.32 -16.71 1.31
N ARG A 157 4.16 -17.72 0.45
CA ARG A 157 4.90 -18.97 0.56
C ARG A 157 6.41 -18.75 0.39
N GLY A 158 6.82 -18.03 -0.65
CA GLY A 158 8.24 -17.74 -0.88
C GLY A 158 8.86 -16.91 0.26
N SER A 159 8.14 -15.92 0.77
CA SER A 159 8.58 -15.12 1.92
C SER A 159 8.75 -15.98 3.19
N LEU A 160 7.83 -16.91 3.45
CA LEU A 160 7.94 -17.82 4.58
C LEU A 160 9.16 -18.74 4.45
N GLU A 161 9.40 -19.30 3.25
CA GLU A 161 10.57 -20.15 2.98
C GLU A 161 11.88 -19.39 3.22
N GLN A 162 11.96 -18.11 2.81
CA GLN A 162 13.12 -17.25 3.08
C GLN A 162 13.31 -16.96 4.57
N LEU A 163 12.23 -16.64 5.31
CA LEU A 163 12.30 -16.43 6.76
C LEU A 163 12.77 -17.68 7.49
N GLU A 164 12.27 -18.85 7.11
CA GLU A 164 12.69 -20.14 7.67
C GLU A 164 14.17 -20.43 7.43
N GLU A 165 14.72 -20.04 6.27
CA GLU A 165 16.15 -20.18 5.98
C GLU A 165 16.99 -19.28 6.90
N ILE A 166 16.63 -18.00 7.02
CA ILE A 166 17.31 -17.04 7.90
C ILE A 166 17.30 -17.54 9.36
N ILE A 167 16.15 -18.05 9.81
CA ILE A 167 16.02 -18.66 11.13
C ILE A 167 16.96 -19.86 11.26
N ARG A 168 17.00 -20.77 10.27
CA ARG A 168 17.85 -21.97 10.31
C ARG A 168 19.32 -21.62 10.40
N GLU A 169 19.75 -20.61 9.65
CA GLU A 169 21.14 -20.14 9.60
C GLU A 169 21.56 -19.37 10.86
N THR A 170 20.61 -18.87 11.66
CA THR A 170 20.90 -18.02 12.83
C THR A 170 20.55 -18.73 14.15
N PRO A 171 21.53 -19.24 14.93
CA PRO A 171 21.29 -20.01 16.15
C PRO A 171 20.44 -19.27 17.21
N ALA A 172 20.66 -17.97 17.37
CA ALA A 172 19.89 -17.14 18.32
C ALA A 172 18.40 -17.07 17.95
N LEU A 173 18.08 -16.98 16.66
CA LEU A 173 16.69 -16.97 16.18
C LEU A 173 16.02 -18.33 16.38
N ARG A 174 16.73 -19.42 16.15
CA ARG A 174 16.21 -20.79 16.43
C ARG A 174 15.87 -20.96 17.89
N GLN A 175 16.74 -20.50 18.78
CA GLN A 175 16.51 -20.58 20.21
C GLN A 175 15.29 -19.75 20.62
N ALA A 176 15.20 -18.50 20.15
CA ALA A 176 14.05 -17.63 20.41
C ALA A 176 12.72 -18.25 19.94
N ILE A 177 12.71 -18.85 18.75
CA ILE A 177 11.50 -19.52 18.22
C ILE A 177 11.15 -20.80 18.97
N THR A 178 12.13 -21.56 19.44
CA THR A 178 11.88 -22.79 20.23
C THR A 178 11.28 -22.47 21.60
N GLN A 179 11.63 -21.31 22.16
CA GLN A 179 11.09 -20.80 23.42
C GLN A 179 9.72 -20.11 23.22
N SER A 180 9.39 -19.76 21.98
CA SER A 180 8.10 -19.18 21.61
C SER A 180 7.04 -20.29 21.43
N PRO A 181 5.77 -20.02 21.80
CA PRO A 181 4.63 -20.89 21.50
C PRO A 181 4.25 -20.91 20.00
N LEU A 182 4.95 -20.16 19.13
CA LEU A 182 4.67 -20.13 17.70
C LEU A 182 4.94 -21.50 17.06
N PRO A 183 4.03 -22.02 16.21
CA PRO A 183 4.20 -23.33 15.59
C PRO A 183 5.34 -23.28 14.56
N TRP A 184 6.53 -23.70 14.97
CA TRP A 184 7.68 -23.83 14.07
C TRP A 184 7.82 -25.27 13.59
N LYS A 185 7.64 -25.47 12.28
CA LYS A 185 7.99 -26.72 11.59
C LYS A 185 8.73 -26.36 10.30
N PRO A 186 10.03 -26.69 10.18
CA PRO A 186 10.76 -26.51 8.92
C PRO A 186 10.00 -27.18 7.76
N ASN A 187 9.76 -26.44 6.67
CA ASN A 187 8.98 -26.91 5.50
C ASN A 187 9.71 -27.96 4.63
N GLU A 188 10.40 -28.95 5.21
CA GLU A 188 11.13 -29.97 4.45
C GLU A 188 10.21 -30.85 3.58
N ARG A 189 8.93 -31.01 3.97
CA ARG A 189 7.95 -31.83 3.23
C ARG A 189 7.43 -31.20 1.93
N ARG A 190 7.64 -29.90 1.67
CA ARG A 190 7.12 -29.21 0.47
C ARG A 190 8.09 -29.20 -0.71
N LYS A 191 9.39 -29.46 -0.45
CA LYS A 191 10.43 -29.58 -1.50
C LYS A 191 10.39 -30.91 -2.24
N GLN A 192 9.61 -31.89 -1.77
CA GLN A 192 9.49 -33.22 -2.39
C GLN A 192 8.43 -33.29 -3.50
N ASN A 193 7.59 -32.26 -3.67
CA ASN A 193 6.49 -32.24 -4.66
C ASN A 193 6.51 -30.99 -5.55
N ALA A 194 7.68 -30.38 -5.79
CA ALA A 194 7.87 -29.29 -6.74
C ALA A 194 8.66 -29.78 -7.96
#